data_AF-A0A0D7BLR5-F1
#
_entry.id   AF-A0A0D7BLR5-F1
#
_cell.length_a   1.000
_cell.length_b   1.000
_cell.length_c   1.000
_cell.angle_alpha   90.00
_cell.angle_beta   90.00
_cell.angle_gamma   90.00
#
_symmetry.space_group_name_H-M   'P 1'
#
loop_
_entity.id
_entity.type
_entity.pdbx_description
1 polymer ?
#
loop_
_entity_poly.entity_id
_entity_poly.type
_entity_poly.pdbx_seq_one_letter_code
_entity_poly.pdbx_strand_id
1 'polypeptide(L)'
;MANHQRQFVQYTGPPGAPPQHPPPPPPQSEQPTASSSRQPVVAVGDWTKSLVDLAKTAELKKHALTLQLQTAHILAAHASLEQKAKSIQDIKEQKNKLDSERQRLLTCLRQVNEDRDKADLLQATIEHECTDLRERITRIENGEYNQARREVDRLRAELKQPPLPSVQSTLDERSSQFLTEKRLNGEPGKRPRGRPKGSKTRPKVQPQDSN
;
A
#
# COMPACT_ATOMS: atom_id res chain seq x y z
N MET A 1 12.75 -12.70 -3.50
CA MET A 1 12.17 -12.82 -2.15
C MET A 1 12.88 -11.84 -1.24
N ALA A 2 12.23 -10.75 -0.84
CA ALA A 2 12.71 -9.86 0.21
C ALA A 2 11.49 -9.30 0.94
N ASN A 3 11.28 -9.82 2.15
CA ASN A 3 10.17 -9.55 3.03
C ASN A 3 10.44 -8.21 3.75
N HIS A 4 9.61 -7.18 3.51
CA HIS A 4 9.68 -5.93 4.28
C HIS A 4 8.36 -5.72 5.01
N GLN A 5 8.39 -6.17 6.26
CA GLN A 5 7.40 -5.94 7.30
C GLN A 5 7.24 -4.44 7.52
N ARG A 6 6.06 -3.89 7.22
CA ARG A 6 5.71 -2.51 7.58
C ARG A 6 5.44 -2.46 9.10
N GLN A 7 6.31 -1.78 9.82
CA GLN A 7 6.04 -1.38 11.21
C GLN A 7 5.19 -0.10 11.19
N PHE A 8 4.09 -0.13 11.95
CA PHE A 8 3.25 1.03 12.25
C PHE A 8 3.99 1.93 13.24
N VAL A 9 4.13 3.21 12.90
CA VAL A 9 4.67 4.22 13.83
C VAL A 9 3.51 4.69 14.70
N GLN A 10 3.52 4.28 15.98
CA GLN A 10 2.67 4.85 17.03
C GLN A 10 3.08 6.30 17.29
N TYR A 11 2.10 7.20 17.25
CA TYR A 11 2.27 8.61 17.60
C TYR A 11 2.09 8.74 19.11
N THR A 12 3.17 8.95 19.86
CA THR A 12 3.12 9.34 21.28
C THR A 12 3.24 10.86 21.38
N GLY A 13 2.37 11.46 22.19
CA GLY A 13 2.32 12.91 22.40
C GLY A 13 3.57 13.50 23.06
N PRO A 14 3.63 14.83 23.21
CA PRO A 14 4.82 15.53 23.68
C PRO A 14 5.15 15.17 25.14
N PRO A 15 6.44 14.98 25.48
CA PRO A 15 6.85 14.70 26.85
C PRO A 15 6.73 15.95 27.72
N GLY A 16 6.31 15.70 28.96
CA GLY A 16 6.07 16.70 30.00
C GLY A 16 7.30 17.52 30.38
N ALA A 17 6.98 18.61 31.07
CA ALA A 17 7.89 19.61 31.59
C ALA A 17 9.04 19.00 32.43
N PRO A 18 10.26 19.57 32.35
CA PRO A 18 11.39 19.15 33.17
C PRO A 18 11.22 19.56 34.64
N PRO A 19 11.76 18.80 35.60
CA PRO A 19 11.80 19.17 37.01
C PRO A 19 12.75 20.35 37.26
N GLN A 20 12.31 21.26 38.11
CA GLN A 20 13.06 22.43 38.59
C GLN A 20 14.18 21.99 39.56
N HIS A 21 15.42 22.36 39.25
CA HIS A 21 16.52 22.39 40.23
C HIS A 21 16.70 23.83 40.74
N PRO A 22 16.89 24.04 42.07
CA PRO A 22 17.25 25.35 42.60
C PRO A 22 18.70 25.71 42.22
N PRO A 23 19.01 26.99 41.95
CA PRO A 23 20.37 27.43 41.64
C PRO A 23 21.27 27.41 42.89
N PRO A 24 22.59 27.14 42.73
CA PRO A 24 23.57 27.26 43.81
C PRO A 24 23.78 28.74 44.21
N PRO A 25 24.14 29.03 45.48
CA PRO A 25 24.40 30.38 45.96
C PRO A 25 25.66 30.99 45.32
N PRO A 26 25.73 32.33 45.15
CA PRO A 26 26.91 33.00 44.63
C PRO A 26 28.06 32.98 45.65
N PRO A 27 29.32 32.75 45.22
CA PRO A 27 30.48 33.01 46.05
C PRO A 27 30.66 34.53 46.27
N GLN A 28 31.08 34.82 47.49
CA GLN A 28 31.11 36.12 48.14
C GLN A 28 32.02 37.13 47.44
N SER A 29 31.54 38.37 47.41
CA SER A 29 32.28 39.57 47.08
C SER A 29 33.43 39.77 48.08
N GLU A 30 34.67 39.81 47.59
CA GLU A 30 35.79 40.37 48.35
C GLU A 30 35.59 41.89 48.48
N GLN A 31 35.52 42.36 49.73
CA GLN A 31 35.53 43.78 50.09
C GLN A 31 36.96 44.32 50.00
N PRO A 32 37.26 45.35 49.18
CA PRO A 32 38.40 46.20 49.45
C PRO A 32 38.03 47.17 50.58
N THR A 33 38.79 47.11 51.67
CA THR A 33 38.73 48.03 52.80
C THR A 33 39.02 49.45 52.34
N ALA A 34 38.00 50.31 52.39
CA ALA A 34 38.14 51.74 52.14
C ALA A 34 38.85 52.40 53.33
N SER A 35 40.11 52.82 53.11
CA SER A 35 40.75 53.83 53.95
C SER A 35 40.29 55.22 53.51
N SER A 36 39.76 55.93 54.48
CA SER A 36 39.29 57.31 54.39
C SER A 36 40.43 58.30 54.19
N SER A 37 40.40 59.03 53.07
CA SER A 37 40.95 60.39 53.00
C SER A 37 40.01 61.27 52.16
N ARG A 38 39.21 62.08 52.86
CA ARG A 38 38.43 63.17 52.26
C ARG A 38 39.41 64.26 51.84
N GLN A 39 39.94 64.16 50.62
CA GLN A 39 40.44 65.32 49.91
C GLN A 39 39.41 65.72 48.84
N PRO A 40 39.12 67.00 48.64
CA PRO A 40 38.25 67.43 47.56
C PRO A 40 38.99 67.15 46.25
N VAL A 41 38.63 66.06 45.58
CA VAL A 41 39.14 65.72 44.25
C VAL A 41 38.54 66.73 43.28
N VAL A 42 39.23 67.84 43.11
CA VAL A 42 38.99 68.76 42.00
C VAL A 42 39.42 67.99 40.75
N ALA A 43 38.45 67.48 39.99
CA ALA A 43 38.68 66.78 38.74
C ALA A 43 39.18 67.77 37.68
N VAL A 44 40.48 68.08 37.71
CA VAL A 44 41.19 68.70 36.60
C VAL A 44 41.64 67.56 35.68
N GLY A 45 40.80 67.19 34.71
CA GLY A 45 41.16 66.25 33.65
C GLY A 45 39.98 65.46 33.05
N ASP A 46 39.77 65.63 31.73
CA ASP A 46 39.15 64.76 30.71
C ASP A 46 37.96 63.81 31.02
N TRP A 47 37.24 63.97 32.14
CA TRP A 47 36.04 63.17 32.46
C TRP A 47 34.95 63.26 31.38
N THR A 48 34.86 64.41 30.69
CA THR A 48 33.95 64.62 29.57
C THR A 48 34.30 63.72 28.38
N LYS A 49 35.58 63.48 28.10
CA LYS A 49 36.02 62.54 27.05
C LYS A 49 35.69 61.10 27.44
N SER A 50 35.98 60.71 28.68
CA SER A 50 35.63 59.37 29.18
C SER A 50 34.12 59.09 29.16
N LEU A 51 33.29 60.10 29.44
CA LEU A 51 31.83 59.98 29.33
C LEU A 51 31.37 59.81 27.88
N VAL A 52 31.94 60.59 26.95
CA VAL A 52 31.65 60.48 25.51
C VAL A 52 32.09 59.10 24.97
N ASP A 53 33.25 58.60 25.39
CA ASP A 53 33.75 57.28 24.98
C ASP A 53 32.90 56.14 25.55
N LEU A 54 32.42 56.28 26.79
CA LEU A 54 31.46 55.34 27.38
C LEU A 54 30.13 55.33 26.61
N ALA A 55 29.60 56.50 26.23
CA ALA A 55 28.38 56.60 25.43
C ALA A 55 28.57 55.98 24.03
N LYS A 56 29.69 56.25 23.36
CA LYS A 56 30.04 55.60 22.08
C LYS A 56 30.17 54.09 22.21
N THR A 57 30.76 53.61 23.30
CA THR A 57 30.89 52.18 23.58
C THR A 57 29.53 51.53 23.83
N ALA A 58 28.62 52.22 24.51
CA ALA A 58 27.25 51.74 24.73
C ALA A 58 26.46 51.67 23.41
N GLU A 59 26.55 52.71 22.56
CA GLU A 59 25.88 52.71 21.25
C GLU A 59 26.45 51.62 20.34
N LEU A 60 27.78 51.43 20.32
CA LEU A 60 28.43 50.35 19.58
C LEU A 60 27.93 48.98 20.03
N LYS A 61 27.82 48.74 21.34
CA LYS A 61 27.31 47.48 21.89
C LYS A 61 25.85 47.24 21.51
N LYS A 62 25.01 48.28 21.50
CA LYS A 62 23.61 48.20 21.04
C LYS A 62 23.53 47.82 19.56
N HIS A 63 24.33 48.44 18.70
CA HIS A 63 24.39 48.07 17.28
C HIS A 63 24.90 46.64 17.07
N ALA A 64 25.97 46.25 17.77
CA ALA A 64 26.51 44.90 17.72
C ALA A 64 25.47 43.85 18.12
N LEU A 65 24.71 44.09 19.19
CA LEU A 65 23.64 43.20 19.63
C LEU A 65 22.50 43.11 18.59
N THR A 66 22.12 44.24 18.01
CA THR A 66 21.09 44.27 16.95
C THR A 66 21.52 43.45 15.75
N LEU A 67 22.78 43.59 15.33
CA LEU A 67 23.35 42.80 14.23
C LEU A 67 23.39 41.31 14.57
N GLN A 68 23.77 40.93 15.80
CA GLN A 68 23.75 39.54 16.24
C GLN A 68 22.35 38.94 16.20
N LEU A 69 21.33 39.68 16.67
CA LEU A 69 19.94 39.23 16.63
C LEU A 69 19.44 39.04 15.20
N GLN A 70 19.70 40.01 14.33
CA GLN A 70 19.33 39.91 12.91
C GLN A 70 20.04 38.74 12.22
N THR A 71 21.32 38.52 12.54
CA THR A 71 22.08 37.36 12.02
C THR A 71 21.45 36.05 12.47
N ALA A 72 21.07 35.93 13.74
CA ALA A 72 20.37 34.74 14.25
C ALA A 72 19.03 34.50 13.53
N HIS A 73 18.25 35.57 13.27
CA HIS A 73 17.00 35.46 12.51
C HIS A 73 17.23 34.99 11.07
N ILE A 74 18.26 35.51 10.39
CA ILE A 74 18.63 35.09 9.02
C ILE A 74 19.00 33.60 9.02
N LEU A 75 19.83 33.16 9.96
CA LEU A 75 20.25 31.76 10.07
C LEU A 75 19.06 30.82 10.33
N ALA A 76 18.14 31.20 11.22
CA ALA A 76 16.94 30.41 11.51
C ALA A 76 16.00 30.32 10.29
N ALA A 77 15.82 31.43 9.57
CA ALA A 77 15.06 31.45 8.32
C ALA A 77 15.72 30.58 7.24
N HIS A 78 17.05 30.62 7.13
CA HIS A 78 17.81 29.80 6.19
C HIS A 78 17.65 28.30 6.46
N ALA A 79 17.81 27.87 7.71
CA ALA A 79 17.60 26.48 8.10
C ALA A 79 16.16 26.01 7.80
N SER A 80 15.18 26.87 8.02
CA SER A 80 13.78 26.59 7.69
C SER A 80 13.55 26.48 6.18
N LEU A 81 14.23 27.30 5.38
CA LEU A 81 14.16 27.27 3.93
C LEU A 81 14.77 25.97 3.36
N GLU A 82 15.93 25.55 3.86
CA GLU A 82 16.57 24.29 3.48
C GLU A 82 15.68 23.08 3.80
N GLN A 83 15.11 23.05 5.00
CA GLN A 83 14.21 21.97 5.42
C GLN A 83 12.97 21.88 4.51
N LYS A 84 12.39 23.03 4.13
CA LYS A 84 11.26 23.09 3.19
C LYS A 84 11.67 22.68 1.78
N ALA A 85 12.85 23.09 1.31
CA ALA A 85 13.36 22.71 -0.01
C ALA A 85 13.55 21.19 -0.12
N LYS A 86 14.12 20.56 0.91
CA LYS A 86 14.22 19.09 1.01
C LYS A 86 12.84 18.42 1.00
N SER A 87 11.91 18.92 1.81
CA SER A 87 10.55 18.39 1.85
C SER A 87 9.84 18.48 0.48
N ILE A 88 10.07 19.57 -0.28
CA ILE A 88 9.55 19.72 -1.65
C ILE A 88 10.13 18.66 -2.58
N GLN A 89 11.44 18.37 -2.46
CA GLN A 89 12.09 17.33 -3.25
C GLN A 89 11.49 15.95 -2.94
N ASP A 90 11.36 15.60 -1.67
CA ASP A 90 10.79 14.32 -1.23
C ASP A 90 9.36 14.14 -1.76
N ILE A 91 8.53 15.19 -1.72
CA ILE A 91 7.16 15.18 -2.25
C ILE A 91 7.16 15.00 -3.78
N LYS A 92 8.08 15.64 -4.51
CA LYS A 92 8.20 15.48 -5.96
C LYS A 92 8.56 14.04 -6.34
N GLU A 93 9.50 13.43 -5.61
CA GLU A 93 9.89 12.03 -5.84
C GLU A 93 8.73 11.06 -5.56
N GLN A 94 8.00 11.27 -4.47
CA GLN A 94 6.79 10.49 -4.16
C GLN A 94 5.72 10.62 -5.25
N LYS A 95 5.49 11.85 -5.74
CA LYS A 95 4.56 12.09 -6.85
C LYS A 95 4.97 11.32 -8.11
N ASN A 96 6.24 11.42 -8.52
CA ASN A 96 6.75 10.72 -9.71
C ASN A 96 6.59 9.20 -9.60
N LYS A 97 6.79 8.63 -8.41
CA LYS A 97 6.56 7.21 -8.16
C LYS A 97 5.08 6.83 -8.32
N LEU A 98 4.17 7.63 -7.78
CA LEU A 98 2.73 7.41 -7.92
C LEU A 98 2.27 7.55 -9.38
N ASP A 99 2.79 8.53 -10.11
CA ASP A 99 2.48 8.73 -11.53
C ASP A 99 2.95 7.53 -12.38
N SER A 100 4.10 6.95 -12.03
CA SER A 100 4.64 5.76 -12.69
C SER A 100 3.78 4.52 -12.45
N GLU A 101 3.35 4.29 -11.20
CA GLU A 101 2.43 3.18 -10.88
C GLU A 101 1.04 3.40 -11.50
N ARG A 102 0.53 4.64 -11.52
CA ARG A 102 -0.71 4.98 -12.21
C ARG A 102 -0.61 4.60 -13.69
N GLN A 103 0.48 4.96 -14.36
CA GLN A 103 0.69 4.62 -15.77
C GLN A 103 0.76 3.11 -15.98
N ARG A 104 1.50 2.39 -15.13
CA ARG A 104 1.58 0.93 -15.18
C ARG A 104 0.21 0.27 -15.03
N LEU A 105 -0.59 0.70 -14.05
CA LEU A 105 -1.93 0.16 -13.82
C LEU A 105 -2.87 0.43 -14.99
N LEU A 106 -2.78 1.61 -15.61
CA LEU A 106 -3.55 1.94 -16.81
C LEU A 106 -3.18 1.02 -17.99
N THR A 107 -1.89 0.73 -18.17
CA THR A 107 -1.44 -0.24 -19.17
C THR A 107 -1.99 -1.64 -18.88
N CYS A 108 -1.94 -2.10 -17.63
CA CYS A 108 -2.51 -3.39 -17.25
C CYS A 108 -4.02 -3.45 -17.49
N LEU A 109 -4.76 -2.39 -17.17
CA LEU A 109 -6.21 -2.33 -17.40
C LEU A 109 -6.54 -2.39 -18.90
N ARG A 110 -5.76 -1.71 -19.73
CA ARG A 110 -5.90 -1.79 -21.19
C ARG A 110 -5.71 -3.23 -21.68
N GLN A 111 -4.66 -3.91 -21.22
CA GLN A 111 -4.41 -5.31 -21.59
C GLN A 111 -5.56 -6.24 -21.21
N VAL A 112 -6.09 -6.10 -19.99
CA VAL A 112 -7.23 -6.91 -19.52
C VAL A 112 -8.47 -6.68 -20.39
N ASN A 113 -8.73 -5.43 -20.79
CA ASN A 113 -9.85 -5.13 -21.69
C ASN A 113 -9.64 -5.76 -23.07
N GLU A 114 -8.43 -5.65 -23.64
CA GLU A 114 -8.10 -6.29 -24.93
C GLU A 114 -8.26 -7.81 -24.88
N ASP A 115 -7.82 -8.44 -23.78
CA ASP A 115 -7.93 -9.89 -23.62
C ASP A 115 -9.38 -10.34 -23.40
N ARG A 116 -10.18 -9.53 -22.70
CA ARG A 116 -11.63 -9.75 -22.59
C ARG A 116 -12.29 -9.68 -23.96
N ASP A 117 -12.01 -8.63 -24.75
CA ASP A 117 -12.62 -8.45 -26.06
C ASP A 117 -12.23 -9.61 -27.02
N LYS A 118 -10.99 -10.13 -26.93
CA LYS A 118 -10.58 -11.35 -27.63
C LYS A 118 -11.34 -12.58 -27.16
N ALA A 119 -11.51 -12.75 -25.85
CA ALA A 119 -12.25 -13.88 -25.29
C ALA A 119 -13.73 -13.85 -25.73
N ASP A 120 -14.35 -12.68 -25.76
CA ASP A 120 -15.74 -12.48 -26.22
C ASP A 120 -15.87 -12.85 -27.71
N LEU A 121 -14.90 -12.47 -28.55
CA LEU A 121 -14.88 -12.85 -29.97
C LEU A 121 -14.73 -14.36 -30.17
N LEU A 122 -13.81 -14.99 -29.41
CA LEU A 122 -13.61 -16.44 -29.45
C LEU A 122 -14.85 -17.18 -28.95
N GLN A 123 -15.49 -16.69 -27.89
CA GLN A 123 -16.73 -17.25 -27.38
C GLN A 123 -17.83 -17.20 -28.45
N ALA A 124 -18.06 -16.04 -29.07
CA ALA A 124 -19.08 -15.89 -30.11
C ALA A 124 -18.81 -16.82 -31.30
N THR A 125 -17.54 -17.02 -31.66
CA THR A 125 -17.13 -17.94 -32.73
C THR A 125 -17.49 -19.38 -32.38
N ILE A 126 -17.09 -19.83 -31.18
CA ILE A 126 -17.36 -21.19 -30.71
C ILE A 126 -18.87 -21.42 -30.52
N GLU A 127 -19.62 -20.43 -30.06
CA GLU A 127 -21.08 -20.52 -29.92
C GLU A 127 -21.76 -20.70 -31.28
N HIS A 128 -21.30 -19.98 -32.31
CA HIS A 128 -21.79 -20.15 -33.67
C HIS A 128 -21.46 -21.56 -34.20
N GLU A 129 -20.21 -22.01 -34.08
CA GLU A 129 -19.79 -23.36 -34.49
C GLU A 129 -20.57 -24.46 -33.75
N CYS A 130 -20.83 -24.29 -32.45
CA CYS A 130 -21.66 -25.21 -31.66
C CYS A 130 -23.09 -25.27 -32.19
N THR A 131 -23.65 -24.12 -32.59
CA THR A 131 -24.99 -24.03 -33.16
C THR A 131 -25.04 -24.77 -34.50
N ASP A 132 -24.09 -24.49 -35.39
CA ASP A 132 -23.96 -25.15 -36.70
C ASP A 132 -23.81 -26.67 -36.57
N LEU A 133 -22.99 -27.13 -35.61
CA LEU A 133 -22.81 -28.56 -35.34
C LEU A 133 -24.11 -29.20 -34.82
N ARG A 134 -24.84 -28.53 -33.92
CA ARG A 134 -26.13 -29.02 -33.43
C ARG A 134 -27.17 -29.11 -34.55
N GLU A 135 -27.22 -28.12 -35.42
CA GLU A 135 -28.09 -28.14 -36.59
C GLU A 135 -27.72 -29.27 -37.56
N ARG A 136 -26.42 -29.47 -37.80
CA ARG A 136 -25.92 -30.55 -38.65
C ARG A 136 -26.25 -31.93 -38.08
N ILE A 137 -26.04 -32.14 -36.78
CA ILE A 137 -26.42 -33.38 -36.09
C ILE A 137 -27.92 -33.62 -36.26
N THR A 138 -28.74 -32.62 -35.95
CA THR A 138 -30.21 -32.70 -36.07
C THR A 138 -30.64 -33.06 -37.50
N ARG A 139 -29.98 -32.48 -38.52
CA ARG A 139 -30.24 -32.76 -39.93
C ARG A 139 -29.90 -34.20 -40.31
N ILE A 140 -28.74 -34.70 -39.88
CA ILE A 140 -28.31 -36.08 -40.16
C ILE A 140 -29.22 -37.08 -39.44
N GLU A 141 -29.50 -36.83 -38.17
CA GLU A 141 -30.36 -37.68 -37.35
C GLU A 141 -31.76 -37.79 -37.97
N ASN A 142 -32.40 -36.67 -38.31
CA ASN A 142 -33.75 -36.66 -38.89
C ASN A 142 -33.81 -37.13 -40.35
N GLY A 143 -32.68 -37.19 -41.04
CA GLY A 143 -32.59 -37.59 -42.45
C GLY A 143 -32.13 -39.03 -42.63
N GLU A 144 -30.98 -39.17 -43.30
CA GLU A 144 -30.43 -40.44 -43.78
C GLU A 144 -30.16 -41.44 -42.65
N TYR A 145 -29.72 -40.98 -41.48
CA TYR A 145 -29.41 -41.87 -40.37
C TYR A 145 -30.64 -42.63 -39.88
N ASN A 146 -31.76 -41.93 -39.63
CA ASN A 146 -32.99 -42.57 -39.16
C ASN A 146 -33.58 -43.54 -40.19
N GLN A 147 -33.47 -43.23 -41.49
CA GLN A 147 -33.91 -44.13 -42.55
C GLN A 147 -33.07 -45.41 -42.56
N ALA A 148 -31.73 -45.27 -42.61
CA ALA A 148 -30.81 -46.40 -42.57
C ALA A 148 -30.97 -47.25 -41.29
N ARG A 149 -31.19 -46.62 -40.13
CA ARG A 149 -31.42 -47.32 -38.87
C ARG A 149 -32.68 -48.19 -38.92
N ARG A 150 -33.78 -47.67 -39.46
CA ARG A 150 -35.03 -48.45 -39.60
C ARG A 150 -34.84 -49.66 -40.51
N GLU A 151 -34.10 -49.50 -41.61
CA GLU A 151 -33.78 -50.61 -42.53
C GLU A 151 -32.91 -51.67 -41.85
N VAL A 152 -31.87 -51.27 -41.11
CA VAL A 152 -31.02 -52.20 -40.36
C VAL A 152 -31.82 -52.94 -39.28
N ASP A 153 -32.64 -52.23 -38.51
CA ASP A 153 -33.47 -52.86 -37.47
C ASP A 153 -34.51 -53.83 -38.08
N ARG A 154 -35.05 -53.53 -39.27
CA ARG A 154 -35.90 -54.46 -40.02
C ARG A 154 -35.13 -55.73 -40.41
N LEU A 155 -33.95 -55.61 -41.00
CA LEU A 155 -33.11 -56.77 -41.38
C LEU A 155 -32.69 -57.59 -40.16
N ARG A 156 -32.39 -56.94 -39.04
CA ARG A 156 -32.10 -57.63 -37.77
C ARG A 156 -33.30 -58.40 -37.25
N ALA A 157 -34.51 -57.84 -37.34
CA ALA A 157 -35.73 -58.54 -36.97
C ALA A 157 -35.94 -59.81 -37.82
N GLU A 158 -35.69 -59.73 -39.13
CA GLU A 158 -35.73 -60.89 -40.05
C GLU A 158 -34.70 -61.97 -39.66
N LEU A 159 -33.52 -61.57 -39.18
CA LEU A 159 -32.46 -62.45 -38.68
C LEU A 159 -32.61 -62.86 -37.20
N LYS A 160 -33.71 -62.48 -36.53
CA LYS A 160 -33.94 -62.70 -35.08
C LYS A 160 -32.85 -62.11 -34.17
N GLN A 161 -32.22 -61.02 -34.58
CA GLN A 161 -31.27 -60.26 -33.78
C GLN A 161 -31.94 -59.08 -33.08
N PRO A 162 -31.43 -58.65 -31.90
CA PRO A 162 -31.96 -57.49 -31.20
C PRO A 162 -31.67 -56.17 -31.95
N PRO A 163 -32.54 -55.14 -31.79
CA PRO A 163 -32.36 -53.84 -32.44
C PRO A 163 -31.09 -53.14 -31.96
N LEU A 164 -30.60 -52.21 -32.77
CA LEU A 164 -29.41 -51.42 -32.43
C LEU A 164 -29.67 -50.45 -31.27
N PRO A 165 -28.67 -50.24 -30.39
CA PRO A 165 -28.73 -49.20 -29.35
C PRO A 165 -28.93 -47.81 -29.98
N SER A 166 -29.52 -46.89 -29.21
CA SER A 166 -29.77 -45.53 -29.69
C SER A 166 -28.48 -44.72 -29.81
N VAL A 167 -28.44 -43.76 -30.74
CA VAL A 167 -27.33 -42.80 -30.87
C VAL A 167 -27.07 -42.10 -29.55
N GLN A 168 -28.13 -41.71 -28.83
CA GLN A 168 -28.02 -41.05 -27.54
C GLN A 168 -27.25 -41.91 -26.52
N SER A 169 -27.52 -43.22 -26.46
CA SER A 169 -26.79 -44.14 -25.58
C SER A 169 -25.29 -44.16 -25.90
N THR A 170 -24.94 -44.18 -27.19
CA THR A 170 -23.53 -44.15 -27.62
C THR A 170 -22.87 -42.80 -27.33
N LEU A 171 -23.59 -41.68 -27.48
CA LEU A 171 -23.10 -40.34 -27.14
C LEU A 171 -22.88 -40.16 -25.63
N ASP A 172 -23.77 -40.70 -24.81
CA ASP A 172 -23.67 -40.64 -23.35
C ASP A 172 -22.47 -41.44 -22.83
N GLU A 173 -22.21 -42.62 -23.41
CA GLU A 173 -21.01 -43.41 -23.15
C GLU A 173 -19.73 -42.65 -23.53
N ARG A 174 -19.69 -42.06 -24.72
CA ARG A 174 -18.54 -41.25 -25.18
C ARG A 174 -18.32 -40.01 -24.30
N SER A 175 -19.40 -39.33 -23.91
CA SER A 175 -19.34 -38.17 -23.01
C SER A 175 -18.80 -38.55 -21.63
N SER A 176 -19.24 -39.71 -21.11
CA SER A 176 -18.75 -40.26 -19.84
C SER A 176 -17.27 -40.64 -19.90
N GLN A 177 -16.81 -41.19 -21.03
CA GLN A 177 -15.39 -41.47 -21.28
C GLN A 177 -14.57 -40.17 -21.30
N PHE A 178 -15.02 -39.15 -22.05
CA PHE A 178 -14.32 -37.86 -22.14
C PHE A 178 -14.22 -37.16 -20.77
N LEU A 179 -15.29 -37.14 -19.99
CA LEU A 179 -15.27 -36.57 -18.63
C LEU A 179 -14.34 -37.35 -17.69
N THR A 180 -14.23 -38.66 -17.88
CA THR A 180 -13.31 -39.51 -17.11
C THR A 180 -11.86 -39.26 -17.52
N GLU A 181 -11.58 -39.15 -18.81
CA GLU A 181 -10.27 -38.80 -19.35
C GLU A 181 -9.83 -37.41 -18.86
N LYS A 182 -10.71 -36.40 -18.89
CA LYS A 182 -10.41 -35.08 -18.33
C LYS A 182 -10.11 -35.10 -16.82
N ARG A 183 -10.75 -35.99 -16.06
CA ARG A 183 -10.46 -36.16 -14.62
C ARG A 183 -9.11 -36.83 -14.37
N LEU A 184 -8.69 -37.74 -15.25
CA LEU A 184 -7.41 -38.44 -15.16
C LEU A 184 -6.23 -37.60 -15.67
N ASN A 185 -6.43 -36.81 -16.73
CA ASN A 185 -5.45 -35.90 -17.33
C ASN A 185 -5.41 -34.51 -16.67
N GLY A 186 -5.99 -34.34 -15.48
CA GLY A 186 -6.01 -33.06 -14.77
C GLY A 186 -4.60 -32.56 -14.49
N GLU A 187 -4.12 -31.62 -15.31
CA GLU A 187 -3.06 -30.66 -14.99
C GLU A 187 -3.21 -30.18 -13.52
N PRO A 188 -2.14 -30.09 -12.72
CA PRO A 188 -2.19 -29.65 -11.32
C PRO A 188 -2.45 -28.13 -11.23
N GLY A 189 -3.65 -27.71 -11.65
CA GLY A 189 -4.17 -26.37 -11.53
C GLY A 189 -4.58 -26.07 -10.09
N LYS A 190 -3.65 -25.47 -9.35
CA LYS A 190 -3.86 -24.49 -8.26
C LYS A 190 -5.28 -24.53 -7.66
N ARG A 191 -5.48 -25.42 -6.68
CA ARG A 191 -6.60 -25.30 -5.74
C ARG A 191 -6.62 -23.88 -5.16
N PRO A 192 -7.79 -23.25 -4.98
CA PRO A 192 -7.89 -21.95 -4.31
C PRO A 192 -7.26 -22.06 -2.93
N ARG A 193 -6.17 -21.32 -2.70
CA ARG A 193 -5.66 -21.02 -1.36
C ARG A 193 -6.76 -20.25 -0.62
N GLY A 194 -7.54 -20.93 0.20
CA GLY A 194 -8.65 -20.24 0.86
C GLY A 194 -9.54 -21.12 1.72
N ARG A 195 -8.98 -22.00 2.57
CA ARG A 195 -9.71 -22.44 3.76
C ARG A 195 -8.73 -22.75 4.89
N PRO A 196 -8.65 -21.91 5.93
CA PRO A 196 -7.93 -22.29 7.14
C PRO A 196 -8.62 -23.52 7.75
N LYS A 197 -7.95 -24.67 7.70
CA LYS A 197 -8.29 -25.82 8.54
C LYS A 197 -7.88 -25.47 9.97
N GLY A 198 -8.85 -25.09 10.79
CA GLY A 198 -8.56 -24.75 12.18
C GLY A 198 -9.75 -24.28 13.00
N SER A 199 -10.96 -24.77 12.72
CA SER A 199 -12.06 -24.65 13.68
C SER A 199 -11.80 -25.63 14.82
N LYS A 200 -11.01 -25.21 15.82
CA LYS A 200 -11.02 -25.84 17.14
C LYS A 200 -12.09 -25.15 17.98
N THR A 201 -13.28 -25.71 17.89
CA THR A 201 -14.28 -25.66 18.94
C THR A 201 -13.70 -26.22 20.24
N ARG A 202 -13.80 -25.48 21.34
CA ARG A 202 -13.92 -26.02 22.70
C ARG A 202 -14.59 -24.96 23.60
N PRO A 203 -15.19 -25.36 24.73
CA PRO A 203 -16.63 -25.37 24.87
C PRO A 203 -17.12 -24.32 25.88
N LYS A 204 -18.41 -24.04 25.75
CA LYS A 204 -19.27 -23.34 26.71
C LYS A 204 -19.07 -23.89 28.13
N VAL A 205 -18.53 -23.07 29.02
CA VAL A 205 -18.71 -23.21 30.47
C VAL A 205 -19.78 -22.18 30.85
N GLN A 206 -20.97 -22.68 31.16
CA GLN A 206 -22.04 -21.92 31.79
C GLN A 206 -22.09 -22.27 33.29
N PRO A 207 -22.73 -21.41 34.11
CA PRO A 207 -22.38 -21.15 35.50
C PRO A 207 -23.15 -22.04 36.49
N GLN A 208 -22.58 -22.21 37.68
CA GLN A 208 -23.22 -22.64 38.93
C GLN A 208 -22.34 -22.11 40.08
N ASP A 209 -22.78 -21.76 41.27
CA ASP A 209 -24.00 -21.24 41.88
C ASP A 209 -23.58 -20.94 43.34
N SER A 210 -24.31 -20.07 44.05
CA SER A 210 -24.36 -19.99 45.53
C SER A 210 -23.16 -19.38 46.30
N ASN A 211 -23.27 -18.12 46.72
CA ASN A 211 -23.77 -17.68 48.05
C ASN A 211 -23.42 -16.21 48.27
#